data_AF-A0A0C2ZBH1-F1
#
_entry.id   AF-A0A0C2ZBH1-F1
#
_cell.length_a   1.000
_cell.length_b   1.000
_cell.length_c   1.000
_cell.angle_alpha   90.00
_cell.angle_beta   90.00
_cell.angle_gamma   90.00
#
_symmetry.space_group_name_H-M   'P 1'
#
loop_
_entity.id
_entity.type
_entity.pdbx_description
1 polymer ?
#
loop_
_entity_poly.entity_id
_entity_poly.type
_entity_poly.pdbx_seq_one_letter_code
_entity_poly.pdbx_strand_id
1 'polypeptide(L)' 'MGLDFNIAFLPYGSKWKLHRKMYHTTFNKQVTMEYKSMQIEKAYRLLGNLITTPLKYEKHLNM' A
#
# COMPACT_ATOMS: atom_id res chain seq x y z
N MET A 1 6.73 -0.48 17.81
CA MET A 1 7.67 0.53 17.30
C MET A 1 7.89 0.26 15.83
N GLY A 2 7.50 1.18 14.96
CA GLY A 2 7.40 0.92 13.51
C GLY A 2 6.16 1.51 12.84
N LEU A 3 5.24 2.11 13.61
CA LEU A 3 4.14 2.93 13.09
C LEU A 3 4.38 4.42 13.34
N ASP A 4 5.49 4.79 13.99
CA ASP A 4 5.85 6.17 14.35
C ASP A 4 6.19 7.06 13.14
N PHE A 5 6.39 6.43 11.97
CA PHE A 5 6.53 7.09 10.66
C PHE A 5 5.18 7.23 9.93
N ASN A 6 4.15 6.50 10.35
CA ASN A 6 2.87 6.46 9.66
C ASN A 6 2.15 7.79 9.90
N ILE A 7 1.98 8.54 8.81
CA ILE A 7 1.33 9.85 8.83
C ILE A 7 -0.10 9.81 9.40
N ALA A 8 -0.79 8.67 9.29
CA ALA A 8 -2.16 8.51 9.79
C ALA A 8 -2.26 8.62 11.32
N PHE A 9 -1.16 8.34 12.05
CA PHE A 9 -1.12 8.40 13.51
C PHE A 9 -0.33 9.61 14.03
N LEU A 10 0.18 10.48 13.14
CA LEU A 10 0.93 11.66 13.57
C LEU A 10 -0.02 12.80 13.97
N PRO A 11 0.18 13.43 15.15
CA PRO A 11 -0.53 14.66 15.46
C PRO A 11 -0.16 15.74 14.44
N TYR A 12 -1.10 16.63 14.18
CA TYR A 12 -0.88 17.74 13.25
C TYR A 12 0.28 18.62 13.73
N GLY A 13 1.24 18.91 12.85
CA GLY A 13 2.46 19.64 13.20
C GLY A 13 3.50 19.63 12.07
N SER A 14 4.70 20.14 12.36
CA SER A 14 5.81 20.18 11.40
C SER A 14 6.17 18.79 10.87
N LYS A 15 6.21 17.77 11.74
CA LYS A 15 6.44 16.37 11.38
C LYS A 15 5.35 15.83 10.43
N TRP A 16 4.08 16.08 10.73
CA TRP A 16 2.98 15.69 9.83
C TRP A 16 3.08 16.36 8.45
N LYS A 17 3.38 17.67 8.41
CA LYS A 17 3.55 18.41 7.15
C LYS A 17 4.71 17.86 6.32
N LEU A 18 5.83 17.51 6.97
CA LEU A 18 6.99 16.90 6.32
C LEU A 18 6.64 15.55 5.70
N HIS A 19 6.00 14.66 6.46
CA HIS A 19 5.56 13.36 5.95
C HIS A 19 4.58 13.55 4.79
N ARG A 20 3.60 14.44 4.94
CA ARG A 20 2.63 14.73 3.86
C ARG A 20 3.32 15.14 2.56
N LYS A 21 4.35 15.99 2.65
CA LYS A 21 5.12 16.42 1.48
C LYS A 21 5.82 15.24 0.81
N MET A 22 6.48 14.37 1.58
CA MET A 22 7.15 13.17 1.06
C MET A 22 6.15 12.22 0.38
N TYR A 23 5.07 11.86 1.07
CA TYR A 23 4.02 11.01 0.49
C TYR A 23 3.42 11.63 -0.77
N HIS A 24 3.19 12.94 -0.79
CA HIS A 24 2.67 13.61 -1.97
C HIS A 24 3.66 13.56 -3.15
N THR A 25 4.96 13.72 -2.92
CA THR A 25 5.97 13.60 -3.99
C THR A 25 5.98 12.20 -4.59
N THR A 26 5.98 11.16 -3.76
CA THR A 26 6.09 9.76 -4.22
C THR A 26 4.76 9.20 -4.76
N PHE A 27 3.63 9.56 -4.15
CA PHE A 27 2.30 9.07 -4.51
C PHE A 27 1.44 10.16 -5.15
N ASN A 28 2.06 11.05 -5.94
CA ASN A 28 1.29 12.02 -6.72
C ASN A 28 0.44 11.29 -7.78
N LYS A 29 -0.56 12.00 -8.32
CA LYS A 29 -1.52 11.44 -9.28
C LYS A 29 -0.85 10.80 -10.49
N GLN A 30 0.26 11.35 -10.97
CA GLN A 30 0.95 10.86 -12.17
C GLN A 30 1.77 9.60 -11.84
N VAL A 31 2.60 9.65 -10.81
CA VAL A 31 3.45 8.50 -10.40
C VAL A 31 2.59 7.33 -9.89
N THR A 32 1.45 7.61 -9.25
CA THR A 32 0.52 6.55 -8.81
C THR A 32 0.02 5.69 -9.98
N MET A 33 -0.11 6.26 -11.18
CA MET A 33 -0.57 5.52 -12.36
C MET A 33 0.44 4.45 -12.80
N GLU A 34 1.74 4.65 -12.53
CA GLU A 34 2.78 3.66 -12.87
C GLU A 34 2.63 2.37 -12.07
N TYR A 35 2.15 2.46 -10.83
CA TYR A 35 1.89 1.28 -10.00
C TYR A 35 0.63 0.51 -10.38
N LYS A 36 -0.26 1.10 -11.20
CA LYS A 36 -1.56 0.49 -11.52
C LYS A 36 -1.42 -0.88 -12.17
N SER A 37 -0.48 -1.03 -13.11
CA SER A 37 -0.25 -2.31 -13.79
C SER A 37 0.19 -3.40 -12.81
N MET A 38 1.13 -3.07 -11.91
CA MET A 38 1.58 -3.97 -10.86
C MET A 38 0.44 -4.34 -9.89
N GLN A 39 -0.36 -3.36 -9.46
CA GLN A 39 -1.50 -3.58 -8.56
C GLN A 39 -2.53 -4.53 -9.17
N ILE A 40 -2.84 -4.35 -10.45
CA ILE A 40 -3.77 -5.20 -11.20
C ILE A 40 -3.23 -6.64 -11.28
N GLU A 41 -1.94 -6.82 -11.60
CA GLU A 41 -1.31 -8.14 -11.64
C GLU A 41 -1.42 -8.85 -10.27
N LYS A 42 -1.09 -8.15 -9.18
CA LYS A 42 -1.19 -8.71 -7.83
C LYS A 42 -2.63 -9.04 -7.44
N ALA A 43 -3.59 -8.20 -7.83
CA ALA A 43 -5.00 -8.46 -7.59
C ALA A 43 -5.48 -9.73 -8.30
N TYR A 44 -5.15 -9.90 -9.59
CA TYR A 44 -5.49 -11.12 -10.33
C TYR A 44 -4.84 -12.37 -9.74
N ARG A 45 -3.56 -12.28 -9.34
CA ARG A 45 -2.88 -13.39 -8.67
C ARG A 45 -3.55 -13.77 -7.36
N LEU A 46 -3.94 -12.79 -6.55
CA LEU A 46 -4.65 -13.03 -5.29
C LEU A 46 -6.01 -13.71 -5.54
N LEU A 47 -6.78 -13.24 -6.52
CA LEU A 47 -8.06 -13.84 -6.89
C LEU A 47 -7.90 -15.29 -7.39
N GLY A 48 -6.91 -15.55 -8.24
CA GLY A 48 -6.61 -16.90 -8.71
C GLY A 48 -6.22 -17.84 -7.55
N ASN A 49 -5.39 -17.36 -6.64
CA ASN A 49 -4.99 -18.10 -5.45
C ASN A 49 -6.18 -18.41 -4.52
N LEU A 50 -7.07 -17.44 -4.35
CA LEU A 50 -8.30 -17.57 -3.56
C LEU A 50 -9.25 -18.62 -4.14
N ILE A 51 -9.46 -18.63 -5.46
CA ILE A 51 -10.32 -19.60 -6.13
C ILE A 51 -9.72 -21.02 -6.05
N THR A 52 -8.41 -21.14 -6.26
CA THR A 52 -7.74 -22.45 -6.31
C THR A 52 -7.52 -23.06 -4.94
N THR A 53 -7.27 -22.25 -3.90
CA THR A 53 -6.98 -22.74 -2.56
C THR A 53 -7.57 -21.83 -1.47
N PRO A 54 -8.92 -21.75 -1.37
CA PRO A 54 -9.61 -20.81 -0.48
C PRO A 54 -9.27 -21.03 1.01
N LEU A 55 -9.05 -22.28 1.43
CA LEU A 55 -8.70 -22.64 2.81
C LEU A 55 -7.30 -22.19 3.24
N LYS A 56 -6.44 -21.73 2.30
CA LYS A 56 -5.08 -21.24 2.59
C LYS A 56 -4.96 -19.73 2.41
N TYR A 57 -6.07 -19.00 2.55
CA TYR A 57 -6.15 -17.55 2.34
C TYR A 57 -5.02 -16.74 2.98
N GLU A 58 -4.67 -17.02 4.24
CA GLU A 58 -3.61 -16.28 4.94
C GLU A 58 -2.25 -16.39 4.25
N LYS A 59 -1.97 -17.52 3.59
CA LYS A 59 -0.73 -17.70 2.83
C LYS A 59 -0.70 -16.88 1.54
N HIS A 60 -1.86 -16.45 1.05
CA HIS A 60 -1.98 -15.64 -0.16
C HIS A 60 -1.80 -14.15 0.10
N LEU A 61 -1.91 -13.72 1.35
CA LEU A 61 -1.66 -12.34 1.79
C LEU A 61 -0.19 -12.07 2.15
N ASN A 62 0.61 -13.13 2.30
CA ASN A 62 2.05 -12.99 2.50
C ASN A 62 2.70 -12.63 1.16
N MET A 63 3.14 -11.38 1.04
CA MET A 63 3.91 -10.85 -0.09
C MET A 63 5.36 -11.35 -0.09
#